data_AF-A0A8T7HJ70-F1
#
_entry.id   AF-A0A8T7HJ70-F1
#
_cell.length_a   1.000
_cell.length_b   1.000
_cell.length_c   1.000
_cell.angle_alpha   90.00
_cell.angle_beta   90.00
_cell.angle_gamma   90.00
#
_symmetry.space_group_name_H-M   'P 1'
#
loop_
_entity.id
_entity.type
_entity.pdbx_description
1 polymer ?
#
loop_
_entity_poly.entity_id
_entity_poly.type
_entity_poly.pdbx_seq_one_letter_code
_entity_poly.pdbx_strand_id
1 'polypeptide(L)' 'MGKKCIECGDEAEYKIKDSSDYYCRECAEEHFGDLDLLIVLEDEAQHLKDFVNKKILSPQEEEELDQD' A
#
# COMPACT_ATOMS: atom_id res chain seq x y z
N MET A 1 18.06 -17.94 13.60
CA MET A 1 16.97 -18.75 13.00
C MET A 1 16.44 -17.94 11.82
N GLY A 2 16.55 -18.47 10.61
CA GLY A 2 16.02 -17.81 9.40
C GLY A 2 14.50 -17.70 9.46
N LYS A 3 13.94 -16.71 8.78
CA LYS A 3 12.49 -16.57 8.64
C LYS A 3 11.99 -17.60 7.63
N LYS A 4 10.78 -18.14 7.84
CA LYS A 4 10.24 -19.21 7.01
C LYS A 4 9.07 -18.72 6.17
N CYS A 5 8.95 -19.27 4.95
CA CYS A 5 7.83 -19.06 4.07
C CYS A 5 6.56 -19.59 4.74
N ILE A 6 5.49 -18.78 4.75
CA ILE A 6 4.20 -19.17 5.33
C ILE A 6 3.49 -20.26 4.52
N GLU A 7 3.78 -20.35 3.21
CA GLU A 7 3.16 -21.33 2.30
C GLU A 7 3.88 -22.68 2.34
N CYS A 8 5.19 -22.71 2.09
CA CYS A 8 5.95 -23.96 1.94
C CYS A 8 6.86 -24.32 3.13
N GLY A 9 7.14 -23.36 4.03
CA GLY A 9 8.03 -23.57 5.19
C GLY A 9 9.53 -23.47 4.90
N ASP A 10 9.93 -23.21 3.64
CA ASP A 10 11.32 -22.97 3.24
C ASP A 10 11.85 -21.63 3.77
N GLU A 11 13.12 -21.33 3.52
CA GLU A 11 13.70 -20.04 3.89
C GLU A 11 13.03 -18.88 3.13
N ALA A 12 12.61 -17.86 3.86
CA ALA A 12 11.94 -16.70 3.30
C ALA A 12 12.89 -15.55 3.01
N GLU A 13 12.72 -14.94 1.84
CA GLU A 13 13.47 -13.77 1.37
C GLU A 13 12.63 -12.49 1.44
N TYR A 14 11.30 -12.61 1.34
CA TYR A 14 10.38 -11.48 1.22
C TYR A 14 9.45 -11.39 2.44
N LYS A 15 9.05 -10.15 2.78
CA LYS A 15 8.13 -9.85 3.87
C LYS A 15 7.03 -8.91 3.37
N ILE A 16 5.78 -9.20 3.70
CA ILE A 16 4.69 -8.25 3.47
C ILE A 16 4.82 -7.08 4.46
N LYS A 17 4.81 -5.85 3.93
CA LYS A 17 4.84 -4.61 4.70
C LYS A 17 3.67 -4.60 5.70
N ASP A 18 3.97 -4.24 6.95
CA ASP A 18 3.02 -4.23 8.06
C ASP A 18 2.36 -5.57 8.44
N SER A 19 2.83 -6.70 7.90
CA SER A 19 2.43 -8.05 8.33
C SER A 19 3.55 -8.78 9.11
N SER A 20 3.21 -9.90 9.74
CA SER A 20 4.16 -10.91 10.23
C SER A 20 4.50 -11.98 9.19
N ASP A 21 3.93 -11.88 7.98
CA ASP A 21 4.04 -12.92 6.96
C ASP A 21 5.29 -12.77 6.12
N TYR A 22 5.89 -13.92 5.79
CA TYR A 22 7.12 -14.04 5.01
C TYR A 22 6.94 -15.09 3.92
N TYR A 23 7.56 -14.87 2.77
CA TYR A 23 7.48 -15.74 1.61
C TYR A 23 8.87 -16.02 1.04
N CYS A 24 9.09 -17.24 0.54
CA CYS A 24 10.21 -17.52 -0.36
C CYS A 24 9.95 -16.88 -1.73
N ARG A 25 10.97 -16.82 -2.60
CA ARG A 25 10.82 -16.22 -3.93
C ARG A 25 9.72 -16.86 -4.77
N GLU A 26 9.73 -18.18 -4.88
CA GLU A 26 8.78 -18.92 -5.73
C GLU A 26 7.32 -18.66 -5.31
N CYS A 27 7.02 -18.81 -4.02
CA CYS A 27 5.68 -18.51 -3.51
C CYS A 27 5.33 -17.02 -3.64
N ALA A 28 6.31 -16.12 -3.48
CA ALA A 28 6.05 -14.69 -3.65
C ALA A 28 5.66 -14.36 -5.10
N GLU A 29 6.39 -14.89 -6.08
CA GLU A 29 6.13 -14.71 -7.52
C GLU A 29 4.81 -15.38 -7.95
N GLU A 30 4.47 -16.55 -7.38
CA GLU A 30 3.22 -17.26 -7.65
C GLU A 30 1.99 -16.53 -7.09
N HIS A 31 2.07 -16.04 -5.85
CA HIS A 31 0.93 -15.46 -5.14
C HIS A 31 0.75 -13.95 -5.39
N PHE A 32 1.85 -13.21 -5.55
CA PHE A 32 1.82 -11.75 -5.66
C PHE A 32 2.18 -11.25 -7.06
N GLY A 33 2.49 -12.15 -8.00
CA GLY A 33 2.84 -11.79 -9.37
C GLY A 33 4.09 -10.91 -9.43
N ASP A 34 4.21 -10.12 -10.50
CA ASP A 34 5.27 -9.12 -10.65
C ASP A 34 5.16 -8.09 -9.52
N LEU A 35 5.99 -8.25 -8.49
CA LEU A 35 6.00 -7.39 -7.30
C LEU A 35 6.20 -5.91 -7.68
N ASP A 36 6.84 -5.64 -8.82
CA ASP A 36 6.99 -4.30 -9.37
C ASP A 36 5.63 -3.64 -9.67
N LEU A 37 4.64 -4.43 -10.13
CA LEU A 37 3.29 -3.93 -10.38
C LEU A 37 2.55 -3.57 -9.10
N LEU A 38 2.73 -4.34 -8.02
CA LEU A 38 2.10 -4.03 -6.73
C LEU A 38 2.62 -2.71 -6.14
N ILE A 39 3.92 -2.43 -6.30
CA ILE A 39 4.54 -1.18 -5.87
C ILE A 39 3.96 0.00 -6.65
N VAL A 40 3.82 -0.13 -7.98
CA VAL A 40 3.22 0.92 -8.83
C VAL A 40 1.77 1.19 -8.44
N LEU A 41 0.99 0.14 -8.16
CA LEU A 41 -0.41 0.28 -7.74
C LEU A 41 -0.55 0.93 -6.35
N GLU A 42 0.35 0.65 -5.40
CA GLU A 42 0.34 1.33 -4.08
C GLU A 42 0.62 2.83 -4.24
N ASP A 43 1.58 3.21 -5.10
CA ASP A 43 1.92 4.61 -5.37
C ASP A 43 0.77 5.36 -6.09
N GLU A 44 0.16 4.75 -7.10
CA GLU A 44 -1.02 5.32 -7.77
C GLU A 44 -2.22 5.46 -6.83
N ALA A 45 -2.46 4.48 -5.95
CA ALA A 45 -3.52 4.54 -4.96
C ALA A 45 -3.29 5.68 -3.95
N GLN A 46 -2.04 5.90 -3.53
CA GLN A 46 -1.68 6.99 -2.64
C GLN A 46 -1.87 8.36 -3.32
N HIS A 47 -1.43 8.51 -4.57
CA HIS A 47 -1.67 9.73 -5.35
C HIS A 47 -3.16 10.04 -5.53
N LEU A 48 -3.98 9.01 -5.80
CA LEU A 48 -5.43 9.18 -5.95
C LEU A 48 -6.07 9.63 -4.63
N LYS A 49 -5.65 9.04 -3.51
CA LYS A 49 -6.12 9.40 -2.16
C LYS A 49 -5.78 10.85 -1.82
N ASP A 50 -4.57 11.28 -2.12
CA ASP A 50 -4.12 12.66 -1.89
C ASP A 50 -4.89 13.65 -2.77
N PHE A 51 -5.17 13.27 -4.02
CA PHE A 51 -6.01 14.07 -4.92
C PHE A 51 -7.44 14.24 -4.38
N VAL A 52 -8.08 13.17 -3.93
CA VAL A 52 -9.42 13.20 -3.33
C VAL A 52 -9.42 14.06 -2.07
N ASN A 53 -8.46 13.87 -1.17
CA ASN A 53 -8.34 14.67 0.05
C ASN A 53 -8.20 16.16 -0.25
N LYS A 54 -7.37 16.51 -1.25
CA LYS A 54 -7.10 17.90 -1.62
C LYS A 54 -8.27 18.58 -2.33
N LYS A 55 -9.10 17.85 -3.10
CA LYS A 55 -10.18 18.43 -3.92
C LYS A 55 -11.59 18.21 -3.42
N ILE A 56 -11.84 17.15 -2.66
CA ILE A 56 -13.20 16.72 -2.28
C ILE A 56 -13.42 16.88 -0.77
N LEU A 57 -12.38 16.71 0.04
CA LEU A 57 -12.50 16.69 1.52
C LEU A 57 -11.84 17.88 2.23
N SER A 58 -11.30 18.87 1.51
CA SER A 58 -10.89 20.13 2.16
C SER A 58 -12.14 20.80 2.75
N PRO A 59 -12.23 21.00 4.08
CA PRO A 59 -13.29 21.82 4.66
C PRO A 59 -13.23 23.20 4.03
N GLN A 60 -14.36 23.70 3.53
CA GLN A 60 -14.48 25.08 3.12
C GLN A 60 -14.37 25.96 4.38
N GLU A 61 -13.17 26.42 4.69
CA GLU A 61 -12.95 27.54 5.61
C GLU A 61 -12.49 28.74 4.78
N GLU A 62 -13.42 29.58 4.34
CA GLU A 62 -13.17 31.02 4.16
C GLU A 62 -14.38 31.84 4.64
N GLU A 63 -14.04 32.90 5.38
CA GLU A 63 -14.84 33.73 6.28
C GLU A 63 -15.81 34.74 5.61
N GLU A 64 -16.82 35.10 6.39
CA GLU A 64 -17.62 36.34 6.50
C GLU A 64 -17.66 37.38 5.35
N LEU A 65 -18.89 37.74 4.93
CA LEU A 65 -19.22 39.10 4.49
C LEU A 65 -20.67 39.46 4.88
N ASP A 66 -20.73 40.40 5.82
CA ASP A 66 -21.89 41.18 6.30
C ASP A 66 -22.59 41.97 5.16
N GLN A 67 -23.85 42.40 5.40
CA GLN A 67 -24.74 43.32 4.63
C GLN A 67 -25.66 42.65 3.57
N ASP A 68 -26.99 42.82 3.55
CA ASP A 68 -27.93 43.88 4.01
C ASP A 68 -29.22 43.31 4.64
#